data_AF-B0X602-F1
#
_entry.id   AF-B0X602-F1
#
_cell.length_a   1.000
_cell.length_b   1.000
_cell.length_c   1.000
_cell.angle_alpha   90.00
_cell.angle_beta   90.00
_cell.angle_gamma   90.00
#
_symmetry.space_group_name_H-M   'P 1'
#
loop_
_entity.id
_entity.type
_entity.pdbx_description
1 polymer ?
#
loop_
_entity_poly.entity_id
_entity_poly.type
_entity_poly.pdbx_seq_one_letter_code
_entity_poly.pdbx_strand_id
1 'polypeptide(L)'
;MTRFRDGDDSANLALGNTLSDELEKLCCEFDLELDEVTMEKQIITKEQGAVDAAKDASEDVIDEIDIPDNRYDLLCLERLVQGLQVFLGKMNLSLRRLHRRKVPAKAEATSFKLHKNICRKRALVAIGTHELDTLMGTFTYDVKAPKDIKFVLLNVQPGQGDDGQGVDGVLLDAPPFEGVFADHLRFAGYPVIYDANGVALSLPPITIKRSSWRHGTRSSSAWATPTSASTKTRKTDQLEVLITSTQHDMLHVYDIYEDVANAYGYNRIPKTLPATMHIARQYPLNKLTEQLREQIAQAGFTENLAFTPPSRNDIAVKQNQNI
;
A
#
# COMPACT_ATOMS: atom_id res chain seq x y z
N MET A 1 -6.15 1.68 1.83
CA MET A 1 -6.29 2.66 2.92
C MET A 1 -4.98 3.20 3.47
N THR A 2 -4.83 4.50 3.32
CA THR A 2 -3.72 5.31 3.82
C THR A 2 -4.30 6.30 4.81
N ARG A 3 -4.10 6.06 6.10
CA ARG A 3 -4.53 6.97 7.17
C ARG A 3 -3.62 8.20 7.25
N PHE A 4 -4.23 9.37 7.41
CA PHE A 4 -3.59 10.65 7.61
C PHE A 4 -4.12 11.28 8.90
N ARG A 5 -3.23 11.85 9.71
CA ARG A 5 -3.63 12.57 10.92
C ARG A 5 -3.86 14.04 10.55
N ASP A 6 -5.03 14.58 10.89
CA ASP A 6 -5.48 15.95 10.62
C ASP A 6 -4.73 17.02 11.45
N GLY A 7 -3.82 16.60 12.32
CA GLY A 7 -2.86 17.46 13.03
C GLY A 7 -1.53 17.71 12.30
N ASP A 8 -1.34 17.19 11.08
CA ASP A 8 -0.20 17.62 10.25
C ASP A 8 -0.51 19.01 9.71
N ASP A 9 -0.03 20.04 10.40
CA ASP A 9 -0.04 21.43 9.91
C ASP A 9 0.35 21.52 8.42
N SER A 10 1.20 20.61 7.92
CA SER A 10 1.58 20.54 6.52
C SER A 10 0.47 20.21 5.51
N ALA A 11 -0.59 19.48 5.85
CA ALA A 11 -1.68 19.17 4.91
C ALA A 11 -2.66 20.34 4.83
N ASN A 12 -3.10 20.84 5.99
CA ASN A 12 -4.02 21.98 6.11
C ASN A 12 -3.38 23.30 5.63
N LEU A 13 -2.09 23.53 5.92
CA LEU A 13 -1.34 24.69 5.41
C LEU A 13 -1.04 24.59 3.90
N ALA A 14 -0.94 23.37 3.35
CA ALA A 14 -0.61 23.18 1.93
C ALA A 14 -1.84 23.14 1.00
N LEU A 15 -3.00 22.68 1.48
CA LEU A 15 -4.25 22.69 0.74
C LEU A 15 -5.03 24.00 0.92
N GLY A 16 -4.72 24.75 1.99
CA GLY A 16 -5.19 26.12 2.22
C GLY A 16 -6.50 26.19 3.01
N ASN A 17 -6.59 25.49 4.14
CA ASN A 17 -7.77 25.43 5.03
C ASN A 17 -9.07 25.11 4.26
N THR A 18 -9.10 23.98 3.57
CA THR A 18 -10.34 23.48 2.94
C THR A 18 -11.22 22.85 4.02
N LEU A 19 -12.51 23.18 4.02
CA LEU A 19 -13.50 22.59 4.93
C LEU A 19 -13.65 21.08 4.62
N SER A 20 -14.10 20.27 5.59
CA SER A 20 -14.29 18.81 5.43
C SER A 20 -15.05 18.43 4.15
N ASP A 21 -16.12 19.17 3.84
CA ASP A 21 -16.99 18.93 2.67
C ASP A 21 -16.32 19.33 1.35
N GLU A 22 -15.31 20.20 1.39
CA GLU A 22 -14.53 20.59 0.22
C GLU A 22 -13.43 19.56 -0.07
N LEU A 23 -12.86 18.96 0.98
CA LEU A 23 -11.88 17.88 0.84
C LEU A 23 -12.53 16.63 0.23
N GLU A 24 -13.71 16.24 0.69
CA GLU A 24 -14.45 15.10 0.13
C GLU A 24 -14.70 15.26 -1.38
N LYS A 25 -15.16 16.45 -1.80
CA LYS A 25 -15.37 16.76 -3.22
C LYS A 25 -14.06 16.73 -4.00
N LEU A 26 -12.98 17.27 -3.44
CA LEU A 26 -11.68 17.26 -4.09
C LEU A 26 -11.12 15.84 -4.25
N CYS A 27 -11.27 14.99 -3.23
CA CYS A 27 -10.91 13.58 -3.31
C CYS A 27 -11.73 12.89 -4.41
N CYS A 28 -13.05 13.08 -4.43
CA CYS A 28 -13.92 12.51 -5.45
C CYS A 28 -13.54 12.97 -6.88
N GLU A 29 -13.21 14.25 -7.07
CA GLU A 29 -12.74 14.78 -8.36
C GLU A 29 -11.37 14.26 -8.78
N PHE A 30 -10.53 13.84 -7.82
CA PHE A 30 -9.21 13.27 -8.08
C PHE A 30 -9.21 11.74 -8.13
N ASP A 31 -10.39 11.11 -8.11
CA ASP A 31 -10.58 9.66 -8.08
C ASP A 31 -10.04 8.99 -6.80
N LEU A 32 -10.28 9.63 -5.65
CA LEU A 32 -10.01 9.14 -4.31
C LEU A 32 -11.29 9.10 -3.47
N GLU A 33 -11.33 8.19 -2.50
CA GLU A 33 -12.45 8.05 -1.57
C GLU A 33 -12.01 8.43 -0.16
N LEU A 34 -12.83 9.23 0.53
CA LEU A 34 -12.66 9.56 1.94
C LEU A 34 -13.54 8.62 2.76
N ASP A 35 -12.94 7.73 3.54
CA ASP A 35 -13.64 6.62 4.19
C ASP A 35 -14.25 7.00 5.53
N GLU A 36 -13.40 7.25 6.54
CA GLU A 36 -13.84 7.57 7.89
C GLU A 36 -12.95 8.66 8.49
N VAL A 37 -13.60 9.64 9.14
CA VAL A 37 -12.97 10.66 9.98
C VAL A 37 -13.06 10.15 11.42
N THR A 38 -11.97 9.64 11.97
CA THR A 38 -11.96 9.02 13.31
C THR A 38 -10.91 9.64 14.22
N MET A 39 -11.18 9.66 15.52
CA MET A 39 -10.18 10.09 16.51
C MET A 39 -9.30 8.90 16.92
N GLU A 40 -7.99 9.12 17.10
CA GLU A 40 -7.04 8.06 17.50
C GLU A 40 -7.50 7.30 18.77
N LYS A 41 -8.07 8.03 19.74
CA LYS A 41 -8.68 7.46 20.94
C LYS A 41 -9.82 6.47 20.64
N GLN A 42 -10.66 6.76 19.65
CA GLN A 42 -11.79 5.90 19.29
C GLN A 42 -11.31 4.63 18.59
N ILE A 43 -10.26 4.71 17.77
CA ILE A 43 -9.65 3.55 17.10
C ILE A 43 -9.08 2.57 18.15
N ILE A 44 -8.26 3.07 19.08
CA ILE A 44 -7.62 2.24 20.12
C ILE A 44 -8.68 1.59 21.04
N THR A 45 -9.72 2.35 21.39
CA THR A 45 -10.82 1.83 22.22
C THR A 45 -11.61 0.74 21.50
N LYS A 46 -11.84 0.88 20.17
CA LYS A 46 -12.59 -0.08 19.35
C LYS A 46 -11.79 -1.35 19.03
N GLU A 47 -10.48 -1.23 18.79
CA GLU A 47 -9.62 -2.35 18.40
C GLU A 47 -9.07 -3.15 19.60
N GLN A 48 -8.72 -2.48 20.71
CA GLN A 48 -8.02 -3.11 21.84
C GLN A 48 -8.89 -3.29 23.08
N GLY A 49 -10.08 -2.68 23.15
CA GLY A 49 -11.04 -2.85 24.24
C GLY A 49 -10.58 -2.37 25.63
N ALA A 50 -9.38 -1.79 25.74
CA ALA A 50 -8.75 -1.42 27.00
C ALA A 50 -8.60 0.11 27.11
N VAL A 51 -9.27 0.70 28.11
CA VAL A 51 -9.27 2.15 28.38
C VAL A 51 -7.90 2.68 28.80
N ASP A 52 -7.03 1.81 29.33
CA ASP A 52 -5.70 2.20 29.83
C ASP A 52 -4.68 2.50 28.73
N ALA A 53 -4.84 1.94 27.52
CA ALA A 53 -4.00 2.26 26.35
C ALA A 53 -4.38 3.59 25.67
N ALA A 54 -5.56 4.16 25.99
CA ALA A 54 -6.06 5.40 25.42
C ALA A 54 -5.61 6.67 26.18
N LYS A 55 -4.91 6.53 27.32
CA LYS A 55 -4.47 7.65 28.15
C LYS A 55 -3.35 8.50 27.51
N ASP A 56 -2.53 7.89 26.65
CA ASP A 56 -1.45 8.56 25.90
C ASP A 56 -1.80 8.85 24.43
N ALA A 57 -3.04 8.56 24.00
CA ALA A 57 -3.47 8.76 22.61
C ALA A 57 -3.91 10.21 22.35
N SER A 58 -3.59 10.76 21.17
CA SER A 58 -3.97 12.13 20.84
C SER A 58 -5.47 12.23 20.52
N GLU A 59 -6.06 13.40 20.76
CA GLU A 59 -7.45 13.70 20.35
C GLU A 59 -7.54 14.16 18.89
N ASP A 60 -6.45 13.99 18.12
CA ASP A 60 -6.41 14.46 16.76
C ASP A 60 -7.37 13.64 15.89
N VAL A 61 -8.06 14.37 15.03
CA VAL A 61 -8.87 13.79 13.96
C VAL A 61 -7.92 13.10 12.96
N ILE A 62 -8.30 11.94 12.46
CA ILE A 62 -7.56 11.17 11.46
C ILE A 62 -8.50 10.95 10.29
N ASP A 63 -8.09 11.45 9.12
CA ASP A 63 -8.75 11.21 7.85
C ASP A 63 -8.18 9.93 7.23
N GLU A 64 -9.04 8.95 7.01
CA GLU A 64 -8.71 7.75 6.26
C GLU A 64 -9.10 7.95 4.79
N ILE A 65 -8.09 8.01 3.91
CA ILE A 65 -8.29 8.11 2.46
C ILE A 65 -7.96 6.75 1.84
N ASP A 66 -8.88 6.22 1.03
CA ASP A 66 -8.57 5.07 0.21
C ASP A 66 -7.85 5.49 -1.07
N ILE A 67 -6.78 4.77 -1.37
CA ILE A 67 -5.91 5.07 -2.49
C ILE A 67 -5.93 3.85 -3.41
N PRO A 68 -6.20 4.03 -4.72
CA PRO A 68 -6.16 2.94 -5.69
C PRO A 68 -4.84 2.18 -5.64
N ASP A 69 -4.92 0.85 -5.77
CA ASP A 69 -3.76 -0.03 -5.70
C ASP A 69 -2.70 0.23 -6.78
N ASN A 70 -3.03 0.98 -7.83
CA ASN A 70 -2.12 1.33 -8.92
C ASN A 70 -1.37 2.66 -8.68
N ARG A 71 -1.75 3.46 -7.68
CA ARG A 71 -1.22 4.81 -7.44
C ARG A 71 -0.25 4.86 -6.26
N TYR A 72 0.87 4.14 -6.39
CA TYR A 72 1.90 4.10 -5.34
C TYR A 72 2.56 5.45 -5.04
N ASP A 73 2.47 6.39 -5.98
CA ASP A 73 2.91 7.77 -5.77
C ASP A 73 2.14 8.44 -4.62
N LEU A 74 0.88 8.09 -4.37
CA LEU A 74 0.03 8.75 -3.39
C LEU A 74 0.11 8.18 -1.96
N LEU A 75 0.88 7.10 -1.75
CA LEU A 75 0.94 6.37 -0.45
C LEU A 75 1.48 7.19 0.74
N CYS A 76 2.08 8.35 0.49
CA CYS A 76 2.58 9.24 1.53
C CYS A 76 1.96 10.63 1.42
N LEU A 77 1.82 11.31 2.57
CA LEU A 77 1.15 12.60 2.68
C LEU A 77 1.80 13.64 1.77
N GLU A 78 3.13 13.67 1.74
CA GLU A 78 3.89 14.63 0.93
C GLU A 78 3.54 14.53 -0.56
N ARG A 79 3.34 13.31 -1.06
CA ARG A 79 3.07 13.07 -2.47
C ARG A 79 1.60 13.20 -2.80
N LEU A 80 0.71 12.79 -1.90
CA LEU A 80 -0.71 13.06 -2.03
C LEU A 80 -0.98 14.57 -2.14
N VAL A 81 -0.42 15.35 -1.22
CA VAL A 81 -0.53 16.83 -1.23
C VAL A 81 0.07 17.42 -2.50
N GLN A 82 1.23 16.93 -2.96
CA GLN A 82 1.81 17.37 -4.23
C GLN A 82 0.91 17.03 -5.43
N GLY A 83 0.34 15.83 -5.46
CA GLY A 83 -0.59 15.40 -6.52
C GLY A 83 -1.82 16.32 -6.58
N LEU A 84 -2.45 16.57 -5.44
CA LEU A 84 -3.60 17.46 -5.32
C LEU A 84 -3.26 18.92 -5.69
N GLN A 85 -2.10 19.44 -5.29
CA GLN A 85 -1.67 20.79 -5.65
C GLN A 85 -1.40 20.94 -7.15
N VAL A 86 -0.88 19.89 -7.79
CA VAL A 86 -0.67 19.85 -9.24
C VAL A 86 -2.02 19.77 -9.96
N PHE A 87 -2.95 18.95 -9.46
CA PHE A 87 -4.31 18.85 -9.98
C PHE A 87 -5.07 20.19 -9.92
N LEU A 88 -4.95 20.92 -8.81
CA LEU A 88 -5.51 22.26 -8.63
C LEU A 88 -4.77 23.36 -9.41
N GLY A 89 -3.67 23.04 -10.09
CA GLY A 89 -2.83 24.02 -10.80
C GLY A 89 -2.06 25.00 -9.88
N LYS A 90 -2.04 24.75 -8.56
CA LYS A 90 -1.34 25.59 -7.56
C LYS A 90 0.18 25.36 -7.58
N MET A 91 0.63 24.22 -8.08
CA MET A 91 2.05 23.85 -8.15
C MET A 91 2.46 23.49 -9.58
N ASN A 92 3.50 24.16 -10.08
CA ASN A 92 4.14 23.79 -11.35
C ASN A 92 5.19 22.71 -11.14
N LEU A 93 5.17 21.70 -12.02
CA LEU A 93 6.15 20.63 -12.06
C LEU A 93 7.51 21.19 -12.51
N SER A 94 8.50 21.13 -11.62
CA SER A 94 9.89 21.40 -11.97
C SER A 94 10.72 20.18 -11.69
N LEU A 95 11.55 19.77 -12.66
CA LEU A 95 12.55 18.73 -12.47
C LEU A 95 13.53 19.23 -11.40
N ARG A 96 13.43 18.69 -10.18
CA ARG A 96 14.35 19.05 -9.10
C ARG A 96 15.57 18.13 -9.13
N ARG A 97 16.75 18.74 -9.22
CA ARG A 97 18.03 18.03 -9.09
C ARG A 97 18.23 17.55 -7.66
N LEU A 98 18.79 16.36 -7.49
CA LEU A 98 19.21 15.75 -6.22
C LEU A 98 19.73 16.81 -5.23
N HIS A 99 19.00 17.02 -4.14
CA HIS A 99 19.46 17.77 -2.99
C HIS A 99 19.46 16.84 -1.78
N ARG A 100 20.55 16.87 -0.99
CA ARG A 100 20.58 16.24 0.32
C ARG A 100 19.50 16.90 1.19
N ARG A 101 18.40 16.21 1.42
CA ARG A 101 17.34 16.64 2.33
C ARG A 101 17.25 15.68 3.50
N LYS A 102 16.79 16.21 4.62
CA LYS A 102 16.43 15.42 5.79
C LYS A 102 15.29 14.48 5.38
N VAL A 103 15.40 13.19 5.72
CA VAL A 103 14.32 12.23 5.46
C VAL A 103 13.18 12.58 6.41
N PRO A 104 11.94 12.71 5.93
CA PRO A 104 10.81 12.99 6.80
C PRO A 104 10.65 11.83 7.79
N ALA A 105 10.24 12.15 9.03
CA ALA A 105 10.01 11.15 10.06
C ALA A 105 8.99 10.06 9.64
N LYS A 106 8.16 10.34 8.62
CA LYS A 106 7.13 9.45 8.10
C LYS A 106 7.58 8.49 6.99
N ALA A 107 8.85 8.49 6.59
CA ALA A 107 9.35 7.60 5.53
C ALA A 107 9.19 6.10 5.85
N GLU A 108 9.27 5.74 7.13
CA GLU A 108 9.08 4.35 7.60
C GLU A 108 7.65 3.86 7.36
N ALA A 109 6.65 4.71 7.62
CA ALA A 109 5.25 4.39 7.37
C ALA A 109 4.99 4.09 5.89
N THR A 110 5.64 4.82 4.98
CA THR A 110 5.55 4.56 3.54
C THR A 110 6.20 3.23 3.15
N SER A 111 7.38 2.92 3.69
CA SER A 111 8.04 1.64 3.46
C SER A 111 7.19 0.47 3.93
N PHE A 112 6.55 0.60 5.09
CA PHE A 112 5.65 -0.44 5.61
C PHE A 112 4.43 -0.65 4.71
N LYS A 113 3.82 0.43 4.20
CA LYS A 113 2.70 0.36 3.25
C LYS A 113 3.09 -0.35 1.94
N LEU A 114 4.26 -0.02 1.38
CA LEU A 114 4.80 -0.69 0.20
C LEU A 114 5.05 -2.18 0.46
N HIS A 115 5.61 -2.52 1.64
CA HIS A 115 5.84 -3.91 2.03
C HIS A 115 4.57 -4.73 2.07
N LYS A 116 3.48 -4.16 2.62
CA LYS A 116 2.19 -4.85 2.73
C LYS A 116 1.51 -5.03 1.37
N ASN A 117 1.62 -4.05 0.47
CA ASN A 117 0.94 -4.02 -0.83
C ASN A 117 1.84 -4.57 -1.95
N ILE A 118 2.50 -3.70 -2.73
CA ILE A 118 3.22 -4.06 -3.96
C ILE A 118 4.34 -5.10 -3.73
N CYS A 119 5.01 -5.06 -2.58
CA CYS A 119 6.08 -6.00 -2.29
C CYS A 119 5.57 -7.38 -1.84
N ARG A 120 4.23 -7.58 -1.80
CA ARG A 120 3.54 -8.78 -1.32
C ARG A 120 4.12 -9.28 -0.03
N LYS A 121 3.97 -8.47 1.02
CA LYS A 121 4.48 -8.82 2.34
C LYS A 121 5.99 -9.11 2.28
N ARG A 122 6.78 -8.25 1.62
CA ARG A 122 8.24 -8.41 1.40
C ARG A 122 8.68 -9.66 0.64
N ALA A 123 7.77 -10.50 0.14
CA ALA A 123 8.12 -11.69 -0.63
C ALA A 123 8.83 -11.36 -1.95
N LEU A 124 8.51 -10.20 -2.55
CA LEU A 124 9.12 -9.76 -3.80
C LEU A 124 10.28 -8.78 -3.58
N VAL A 125 10.09 -7.81 -2.67
CA VAL A 125 11.06 -6.73 -2.41
C VAL A 125 11.09 -6.41 -0.93
N ALA A 126 12.27 -6.36 -0.35
CA ALA A 126 12.49 -5.85 1.00
C ALA A 126 13.27 -4.53 0.92
N ILE A 127 12.74 -3.51 1.59
CA ILE A 127 13.30 -2.16 1.61
C ILE A 127 13.77 -1.90 3.04
N GLY A 128 15.03 -1.51 3.19
CA GLY A 128 15.61 -1.12 4.46
C GLY A 128 16.21 0.27 4.39
N THR A 129 15.90 1.10 5.38
CA THR A 129 16.47 2.44 5.52
C THR A 129 17.59 2.42 6.55
N HIS A 130 18.73 3.01 6.18
CA HIS A 130 19.89 3.10 7.05
C HIS A 130 20.42 4.54 7.14
N GLU A 131 20.92 4.93 8.31
CA GLU A 131 21.59 6.21 8.51
C GLU A 131 22.98 6.20 7.87
N LEU A 132 23.14 6.93 6.77
CA LEU A 132 24.40 6.95 6.00
C LEU A 132 25.60 7.41 6.83
N ASP A 133 25.42 8.38 7.73
CA ASP A 133 26.51 8.95 8.53
C ASP A 133 27.18 7.91 9.46
N THR A 134 26.49 6.79 9.73
CA THR A 134 26.99 5.67 10.55
C THR A 134 27.69 4.57 9.74
N LEU A 135 27.67 4.67 8.41
CA LEU A 135 28.12 3.62 7.50
C LEU A 135 29.36 4.04 6.71
N MET A 136 30.14 3.06 6.28
CA MET A 136 31.23 3.23 5.32
C MET A 136 30.79 2.80 3.91
N GLY A 137 31.47 3.34 2.90
CA GLY A 137 30.92 3.45 1.54
C GLY A 137 30.96 2.20 0.66
N THR A 138 31.34 1.03 1.15
CA THR A 138 31.38 -0.21 0.34
C THR A 138 30.47 -1.25 0.95
N PHE A 139 29.35 -1.56 0.29
CA PHE A 139 28.39 -2.53 0.78
C PHE A 139 28.47 -3.84 0.00
N THR A 140 28.41 -4.98 0.70
CA THR A 140 28.38 -6.30 0.08
C THR A 140 27.11 -7.05 0.47
N TYR A 141 26.43 -7.61 -0.52
CA TYR A 141 25.27 -8.48 -0.33
C TYR A 141 25.70 -9.93 -0.53
N ASP A 142 25.53 -10.76 0.51
CA ASP A 142 26.00 -12.14 0.53
C ASP A 142 25.00 -13.04 1.26
N VAL A 143 25.08 -14.36 1.05
CA VAL A 143 24.21 -15.35 1.70
C VAL A 143 25.07 -16.21 2.63
N LYS A 144 24.76 -16.19 3.93
CA LYS A 144 25.55 -16.91 4.94
C LYS A 144 24.70 -17.84 5.79
N ALA A 145 25.35 -18.86 6.34
CA ALA A 145 24.71 -19.75 7.28
C ALA A 145 24.38 -19.00 8.59
N PRO A 146 23.34 -19.41 9.32
CA PRO A 146 22.87 -18.71 10.52
C PRO A 146 23.95 -18.55 11.60
N LYS A 147 24.85 -19.53 11.69
CA LYS A 147 25.96 -19.57 12.66
C LYS A 147 27.05 -18.55 12.39
N ASP A 148 27.18 -18.12 11.14
CA ASP A 148 28.25 -17.22 10.68
C ASP A 148 27.83 -15.75 10.73
N ILE A 149 26.60 -15.47 11.17
CA ILE A 149 26.02 -14.13 11.20
C ILE A 149 25.91 -13.65 12.65
N LYS A 150 26.65 -12.59 12.96
CA LYS A 150 26.49 -11.83 14.20
C LYS A 150 25.65 -10.59 13.92
N PHE A 151 24.43 -10.57 14.46
CA PHE A 151 23.47 -9.50 14.20
C PHE A 151 22.70 -9.13 15.47
N VAL A 152 22.47 -7.83 15.68
CA VAL A 152 21.70 -7.32 16.82
C VAL A 152 20.39 -6.71 16.30
N LEU A 153 19.27 -7.33 16.69
CA LEU A 153 17.92 -6.90 16.29
C LEU A 153 17.55 -5.53 16.85
N LEU A 154 16.68 -4.81 16.11
CA LEU A 154 16.15 -3.50 16.47
C LEU A 154 15.50 -3.48 17.87
N ASN A 155 14.77 -4.53 18.25
CA ASN A 155 13.95 -4.55 19.47
C ASN A 155 14.62 -5.19 20.70
N VAL A 156 15.87 -5.66 20.60
CA VAL A 156 16.55 -6.36 21.70
C VAL A 156 17.56 -5.42 22.38
N GLN A 157 17.56 -5.38 23.72
CA GLN A 157 18.56 -4.61 24.48
C GLN A 157 19.97 -5.20 24.32
N PRO A 158 21.03 -4.37 24.32
CA PRO A 158 22.40 -4.89 24.26
C PRO A 158 22.66 -5.84 25.44
N GLY A 159 22.99 -7.10 25.14
CA GLY A 159 23.27 -8.14 26.14
C GLY A 159 22.15 -9.16 26.39
N GLN A 160 20.97 -9.01 25.78
CA GLN A 160 19.82 -9.93 25.97
C GLN A 160 19.54 -10.84 24.75
N GLY A 161 20.55 -11.05 23.90
CA GLY A 161 20.49 -11.94 22.72
C GLY A 161 21.86 -12.17 22.08
N ASP A 162 22.93 -12.00 22.87
CA ASP A 162 24.35 -12.13 22.45
C ASP A 162 24.96 -13.43 22.99
N ASP A 163 24.11 -14.40 23.31
CA ASP A 163 24.43 -15.69 23.92
C ASP A 163 24.88 -16.76 22.89
N GLY A 164 25.34 -16.33 21.72
CA GLY A 164 25.94 -17.23 20.73
C GLY A 164 24.96 -18.18 20.04
N GLN A 165 23.65 -17.99 20.21
CA GLN A 165 22.61 -18.81 19.55
C GLN A 165 22.42 -18.51 18.05
N GLY A 166 23.14 -17.52 17.51
CA GLY A 166 23.04 -17.11 16.11
C GLY A 166 21.67 -16.48 15.77
N VAL A 167 21.49 -16.11 14.51
CA VAL A 167 20.24 -15.46 14.04
C VAL A 167 19.00 -16.36 14.16
N ASP A 168 19.18 -17.68 14.17
CA ASP A 168 18.07 -18.65 14.23
C ASP A 168 17.33 -18.65 15.58
N GLY A 169 18.04 -18.47 16.70
CA GLY A 169 17.41 -18.43 18.02
C GLY A 169 16.55 -17.19 18.22
N VAL A 170 17.06 -16.04 17.77
CA VAL A 170 16.37 -14.75 17.91
C VAL A 170 15.18 -14.61 16.96
N LEU A 171 15.20 -15.33 15.82
CA LEU A 171 14.14 -15.28 14.82
C LEU A 171 12.98 -16.25 15.10
N LEU A 172 13.17 -17.24 15.99
CA LEU A 172 12.09 -18.14 16.44
C LEU A 172 11.07 -17.43 17.34
N ASP A 173 11.53 -16.43 18.11
CA ASP A 173 10.69 -15.61 19.00
C ASP A 173 10.14 -14.35 18.32
N ALA A 174 10.47 -14.14 17.04
CA ALA A 174 10.01 -13.01 16.26
C ALA A 174 8.51 -13.13 15.93
N PRO A 175 7.79 -12.00 15.73
CA PRO A 175 6.38 -12.03 15.37
C PRO A 175 6.12 -12.91 14.13
N PRO A 176 4.91 -13.52 14.02
CA PRO A 176 4.62 -14.66 13.13
C PRO A 176 4.95 -14.43 11.66
N PHE A 177 4.98 -13.17 11.24
CA PHE A 177 5.32 -12.77 9.88
C PHE A 177 6.80 -12.94 9.53
N GLU A 178 7.70 -12.65 10.46
CA GLU A 178 9.14 -12.84 10.29
C GLU A 178 9.51 -14.34 10.33
N GLY A 179 8.73 -15.14 11.08
CA GLY A 179 8.85 -16.61 11.13
C GLY A 179 8.56 -17.32 9.79
N VAL A 180 7.59 -16.85 9.00
CA VAL A 180 7.28 -17.48 7.68
C VAL A 180 8.45 -17.36 6.71
N PHE A 181 9.15 -16.22 6.72
CA PHE A 181 10.35 -16.03 5.90
C PHE A 181 11.55 -16.80 6.45
N ALA A 182 11.67 -16.89 7.77
CA ALA A 182 12.69 -17.69 8.43
C ALA A 182 12.64 -19.15 7.94
N ASP A 183 11.46 -19.76 7.94
CA ASP A 183 11.31 -21.18 7.60
C ASP A 183 11.69 -21.49 6.14
N HIS A 184 11.42 -20.57 5.22
CA HIS A 184 11.85 -20.72 3.82
C HIS A 184 13.36 -20.53 3.63
N LEU A 185 13.99 -19.63 4.39
CA LEU A 185 15.39 -19.27 4.24
C LEU A 185 16.35 -20.21 5.01
N ARG A 186 15.86 -20.94 6.01
CA ARG A 186 16.63 -21.95 6.77
C ARG A 186 17.33 -22.99 5.88
N PHE A 187 16.79 -23.29 4.70
CA PHE A 187 17.33 -24.32 3.80
C PHE A 187 18.43 -23.83 2.84
N ALA A 188 18.52 -22.51 2.59
CA ALA A 188 19.46 -21.95 1.61
C ALA A 188 20.53 -21.03 2.22
N GLY A 189 20.31 -20.56 3.45
CA GLY A 189 21.13 -19.53 4.11
C GLY A 189 20.42 -18.18 4.13
N TYR A 190 20.88 -17.30 5.01
CA TYR A 190 20.27 -15.99 5.24
C TYR A 190 20.98 -14.91 4.41
N PRO A 191 20.24 -14.07 3.68
CA PRO A 191 20.83 -12.92 2.99
C PRO A 191 21.24 -11.85 4.00
N VAL A 192 22.44 -11.29 3.84
CA VAL A 192 22.99 -10.26 4.71
C VAL A 192 23.63 -9.15 3.90
N ILE A 193 23.37 -7.91 4.29
CA ILE A 193 24.10 -6.74 3.77
C ILE A 193 25.18 -6.37 4.78
N TYR A 194 26.44 -6.27 4.34
CA TYR A 194 27.56 -5.79 5.14
C TYR A 194 28.06 -4.44 4.67
N ASP A 195 28.62 -3.68 5.61
CA ASP A 195 29.46 -2.51 5.36
C ASP A 195 30.94 -2.93 5.14
N ALA A 196 31.79 -2.01 4.68
CA ALA A 196 33.23 -2.18 4.45
C ALA A 196 33.98 -2.68 5.69
N ASN A 197 33.47 -2.36 6.88
CA ASN A 197 33.99 -2.84 8.16
C ASN A 197 33.52 -4.26 8.53
N GLY A 198 32.82 -4.97 7.65
CA GLY A 198 32.25 -6.30 7.91
C GLY A 198 31.09 -6.28 8.90
N VAL A 199 30.47 -5.12 9.13
CA VAL A 199 29.32 -4.97 10.03
C VAL A 199 28.03 -5.31 9.28
N ALA A 200 27.28 -6.30 9.76
CA ALA A 200 25.98 -6.65 9.20
C ALA A 200 24.95 -5.52 9.47
N LEU A 201 24.29 -5.06 8.41
CA LEU A 201 23.37 -3.91 8.43
C LEU A 201 21.90 -4.34 8.44
N SER A 202 21.56 -5.35 7.64
CA SER A 202 20.21 -5.88 7.55
C SER A 202 20.22 -7.34 7.14
N LEU A 203 19.10 -8.01 7.42
CA LEU A 203 18.81 -9.38 7.04
C LEU A 203 17.55 -9.39 6.16
N PRO A 204 17.63 -9.04 4.87
CA PRO A 204 16.46 -9.07 3.98
C PRO A 204 15.91 -10.51 3.85
N PRO A 205 14.58 -10.74 3.85
CA PRO A 205 13.46 -9.80 4.00
C PRO A 205 12.98 -9.59 5.45
N ILE A 206 13.73 -10.09 6.42
CA ILE A 206 13.32 -10.26 7.82
C ILE A 206 13.41 -8.95 8.60
N THR A 207 14.60 -8.38 8.77
CA THR A 207 14.76 -7.24 9.70
C THR A 207 15.98 -6.34 9.41
N ILE A 208 16.07 -5.22 10.14
CA ILE A 208 17.12 -4.19 10.03
C ILE A 208 17.80 -3.99 11.39
N LYS A 209 19.08 -3.59 11.40
CA LYS A 209 19.88 -3.44 12.63
C LYS A 209 19.44 -2.25 13.48
N ARG A 210 19.50 -2.38 14.81
CA ARG A 210 19.11 -1.35 15.79
C ARG A 210 19.73 0.04 15.62
N SER A 211 20.98 0.13 15.19
CA SER A 211 21.71 1.41 15.12
C SER A 211 21.33 2.29 13.94
N SER A 212 20.34 1.90 13.12
CA SER A 212 20.04 2.56 11.85
C SER A 212 19.03 3.72 11.93
N TRP A 213 18.33 3.92 13.06
CA TRP A 213 17.31 4.97 13.17
C TRP A 213 17.36 5.73 14.50
N ARG A 214 17.64 7.03 14.43
CA ARG A 214 17.32 8.02 15.46
C ARG A 214 16.49 9.14 14.82
N HIS A 215 15.50 9.67 15.55
CA HIS A 215 14.73 10.82 15.09
C HIS A 215 15.66 11.99 14.74
N GLY A 216 15.60 12.47 13.50
CA GLY A 216 16.30 13.67 13.06
C GLY A 216 17.50 13.48 12.13
N THR A 217 17.66 12.33 11.50
CA THR A 217 18.84 11.98 10.69
C THR A 217 18.79 12.51 9.24
N ARG A 218 19.97 12.82 8.69
CA ARG A 218 20.15 13.26 7.31
C ARG A 218 20.47 12.04 6.46
N SER A 219 19.61 11.68 5.51
CA SER A 219 19.96 10.66 4.52
C SER A 219 20.52 11.32 3.26
N SER A 220 21.53 10.69 2.65
CA SER A 220 21.92 11.03 1.30
C SER A 220 21.02 10.29 0.32
N SER A 221 20.37 11.05 -0.55
CA SER A 221 19.54 10.61 -1.68
C SER A 221 18.06 10.39 -1.37
N ALA A 222 17.29 11.41 -1.72
CA ALA A 222 15.87 11.30 -2.02
C ALA A 222 15.67 11.86 -3.43
N TRP A 223 14.98 11.11 -4.28
CA TRP A 223 14.60 11.56 -5.62
C TRP A 223 13.23 12.24 -5.54
N ALA A 224 13.19 13.51 -5.90
CA ALA A 224 11.95 14.23 -6.15
C ALA A 224 11.78 14.34 -7.67
N THR A 225 11.22 13.31 -8.28
CA THR A 225 10.72 13.39 -9.65
C THR A 225 9.34 14.05 -9.69
N PRO A 226 8.96 14.67 -10.82
CA PRO A 226 7.65 15.30 -10.94
C PRO A 226 6.57 14.24 -10.80
N THR A 227 5.49 14.58 -10.11
CA THR A 227 4.43 13.63 -9.73
C THR A 227 3.40 13.41 -10.82
N SER A 228 3.47 14.12 -11.96
CA SER A 228 2.57 13.92 -13.10
C SER A 228 3.25 14.17 -14.44
N ALA A 229 2.61 13.66 -15.50
CA ALA A 229 3.10 13.80 -16.86
C ALA A 229 3.06 15.26 -17.36
N SER A 230 4.12 15.70 -18.05
CA SER A 230 4.17 17.03 -18.68
C SER A 230 3.96 16.92 -20.17
N THR A 231 3.14 17.79 -20.76
CA THR A 231 2.83 17.74 -22.18
C THR A 231 3.44 18.91 -22.96
N LYS A 232 3.92 18.63 -24.17
CA LYS A 232 4.30 19.63 -25.15
C LYS A 232 3.56 19.36 -26.45
N THR A 233 2.94 20.38 -27.02
CA THR A 233 2.36 20.31 -28.35
C THR A 233 3.47 20.48 -29.38
N ARG A 234 3.71 19.43 -30.18
CA ARG A 234 4.71 19.48 -31.27
C ARG A 234 4.12 19.96 -32.60
N LYS A 235 2.86 19.61 -32.91
CA LYS A 235 2.08 19.98 -34.11
C LYS A 235 0.56 19.92 -33.82
N THR A 236 -0.28 20.41 -34.73
CA THR A 236 -1.74 20.60 -34.56
C THR A 236 -2.55 19.35 -34.17
N ASP A 237 -2.00 18.14 -34.29
CA ASP A 237 -2.73 16.88 -34.04
C ASP A 237 -1.89 15.80 -33.30
N GLN A 238 -0.77 16.21 -32.66
CA GLN A 238 0.10 15.29 -31.92
C GLN A 238 0.52 15.87 -30.57
N LEU A 239 0.31 15.08 -29.52
CA LEU A 239 0.69 15.39 -28.14
C LEU A 239 1.98 14.64 -27.77
N GLU A 240 3.03 15.36 -27.38
CA GLU A 240 4.21 14.77 -26.75
C GLU A 240 3.99 14.75 -25.24
N VAL A 241 3.93 13.55 -24.65
CA VAL A 241 3.70 13.36 -23.22
C VAL A 241 5.00 12.84 -22.59
N LEU A 242 5.48 13.53 -21.57
CA LEU A 242 6.60 13.10 -20.74
C LEU A 242 6.05 12.35 -19.53
N ILE A 243 6.20 11.03 -19.52
CA ILE A 243 5.86 10.18 -18.36
C ILE A 243 6.98 10.30 -17.31
N THR A 244 6.60 10.44 -16.04
CA THR A 244 7.56 10.59 -14.95
C THR A 244 7.86 9.24 -14.30
N SER A 245 9.01 9.13 -13.63
CA SER A 245 9.41 7.87 -12.99
C SER A 245 8.56 7.47 -11.78
N THR A 246 7.64 8.33 -11.33
CA THR A 246 6.70 8.03 -10.23
C THR A 246 5.42 7.39 -10.74
N GLN A 247 5.01 7.70 -11.97
CA GLN A 247 3.89 7.08 -12.67
C GLN A 247 4.40 5.82 -13.39
N HIS A 248 4.23 4.69 -12.71
CA HIS A 248 4.66 3.36 -13.16
C HIS A 248 3.48 2.58 -13.76
N ASP A 249 2.26 3.09 -13.57
CA ASP A 249 0.97 2.63 -14.06
C ASP A 249 0.70 3.07 -15.51
N MET A 250 1.47 4.02 -16.06
CA MET A 250 1.37 4.44 -17.46
C MET A 250 2.12 3.49 -18.41
N LEU A 251 1.42 2.47 -18.91
CA LEU A 251 1.97 1.43 -19.78
C LEU A 251 1.35 1.45 -21.20
N HIS A 252 0.15 1.99 -21.33
CA HIS A 252 -0.64 2.06 -22.56
C HIS A 252 -1.22 3.46 -22.78
N VAL A 253 -1.62 3.73 -24.03
CA VAL A 253 -2.31 4.99 -24.39
C VAL A 253 -3.63 5.15 -23.63
N TYR A 254 -4.25 4.05 -23.17
CA TYR A 254 -5.50 4.09 -22.40
C TYR A 254 -5.31 4.72 -21.03
N ASP A 255 -4.15 4.54 -20.40
CA ASP A 255 -3.83 5.13 -19.10
C ASP A 255 -3.70 6.66 -19.23
N ILE A 256 -3.23 7.14 -20.38
CA ILE A 256 -3.23 8.59 -20.69
C ILE A 256 -4.65 9.11 -20.87
N TYR A 257 -5.54 8.35 -21.54
CA TYR A 257 -6.94 8.74 -21.70
C TYR A 257 -7.68 8.79 -20.37
N GLU A 258 -7.37 7.86 -19.45
CA GLU A 258 -7.89 7.83 -18.09
C GLU A 258 -7.49 9.09 -17.31
N ASP A 259 -6.19 9.42 -17.25
CA ASP A 259 -5.71 10.62 -16.57
C ASP A 259 -6.29 11.91 -17.17
N VAL A 260 -6.49 11.97 -18.49
CA VAL A 260 -7.15 13.10 -19.18
C VAL A 260 -8.63 13.19 -18.81
N ALA A 261 -9.33 12.05 -18.74
CA ALA A 261 -10.73 12.02 -18.36
C ALA A 261 -10.93 12.44 -16.90
N ASN A 262 -10.05 11.98 -16.00
CA ASN A 262 -10.02 12.39 -14.60
C ASN A 262 -9.78 13.91 -14.47
N ALA A 263 -8.74 14.44 -15.13
CA ALA A 263 -8.45 15.88 -15.14
C ALA A 263 -9.57 16.74 -15.75
N TYR A 264 -10.30 16.22 -16.74
CA TYR A 264 -11.47 16.89 -17.30
C TYR A 264 -12.68 16.85 -16.36
N GLY A 265 -12.81 15.76 -15.60
CA GLY A 265 -13.91 15.45 -14.70
C GLY A 265 -14.97 14.60 -15.38
N TYR A 266 -15.17 13.37 -14.89
CA TYR A 266 -16.11 12.40 -15.48
C TYR A 266 -17.54 12.94 -15.65
N ASN A 267 -18.02 13.74 -14.69
CA ASN A 267 -19.36 14.33 -14.72
C ASN A 267 -19.56 15.37 -15.83
N ARG A 268 -18.49 15.86 -16.45
CA ARG A 268 -18.54 16.81 -17.57
C ARG A 268 -18.62 16.10 -18.93
N ILE A 269 -18.38 14.80 -18.99
CA ILE A 269 -18.44 14.02 -20.21
C ILE A 269 -19.90 13.78 -20.60
N PRO A 270 -20.34 14.15 -21.83
CA PRO A 270 -21.72 13.96 -22.25
C PRO A 270 -22.05 12.47 -22.37
N LYS A 271 -23.10 12.04 -21.67
CA LYS A 271 -23.58 10.65 -21.71
C LYS A 271 -24.28 10.40 -23.05
N THR A 272 -23.70 9.53 -23.88
CA THR A 272 -24.26 9.12 -25.17
C THR A 272 -24.57 7.63 -25.16
N LEU A 273 -25.68 7.23 -25.78
CA LEU A 273 -25.96 5.81 -26.02
C LEU A 273 -25.16 5.30 -27.23
N PRO A 274 -24.63 4.08 -27.19
CA PRO A 274 -23.99 3.49 -28.36
C PRO A 274 -25.00 3.34 -29.51
N ALA A 275 -24.60 3.72 -30.72
CA ALA A 275 -25.45 3.68 -31.91
C ALA A 275 -25.54 2.27 -32.54
N THR A 276 -25.71 1.24 -31.72
CA THR A 276 -25.80 -0.16 -32.18
C THR A 276 -27.11 -0.79 -31.73
N MET A 277 -27.82 -1.45 -32.66
CA MET A 277 -29.00 -2.25 -32.34
C MET A 277 -28.60 -3.71 -32.15
N HIS A 278 -28.95 -4.28 -30.99
CA HIS A 278 -28.75 -5.69 -30.70
C HIS A 278 -30.09 -6.35 -30.36
N ILE A 279 -30.36 -7.52 -30.93
CA ILE A 279 -31.54 -8.33 -30.58
C ILE A 279 -31.12 -9.24 -29.42
N ALA A 280 -31.72 -9.03 -28.25
CA ALA A 280 -31.46 -9.87 -27.08
C ALA A 280 -32.03 -11.29 -27.28
N ARG A 281 -31.31 -12.31 -26.80
CA ARG A 281 -31.77 -13.70 -26.78
C ARG A 281 -31.54 -14.30 -25.40
N GLN A 282 -32.56 -14.95 -24.86
CA GLN A 282 -32.45 -15.69 -23.59
C GLN A 282 -31.64 -16.97 -23.78
N TYR A 283 -30.79 -17.30 -22.81
CA TYR A 283 -30.13 -18.61 -22.76
C TYR A 283 -31.20 -19.69 -22.52
N PRO A 284 -31.31 -20.73 -23.38
CA PRO A 284 -32.42 -21.68 -23.32
C PRO A 284 -32.60 -22.38 -21.97
N LEU A 285 -31.50 -22.68 -21.28
CA LEU A 285 -31.54 -23.30 -19.95
C LEU A 285 -32.18 -22.37 -18.92
N ASN A 286 -31.75 -21.11 -18.86
CA ASN A 286 -32.33 -20.12 -17.94
C ASN A 286 -33.81 -19.89 -18.24
N LYS A 287 -34.19 -19.83 -19.52
CA LYS A 287 -35.60 -19.71 -19.93
C LYS A 287 -36.44 -20.88 -19.38
N LEU A 288 -35.94 -22.11 -19.49
CA LEU A 288 -36.60 -23.28 -18.94
C LEU A 288 -36.65 -23.22 -17.41
N THR A 289 -35.55 -22.86 -16.74
CA THR A 289 -35.48 -22.76 -15.28
C THR A 289 -36.47 -21.74 -14.73
N GLU A 290 -36.61 -20.57 -15.36
CA GLU A 290 -37.64 -19.58 -14.98
C GLU A 290 -39.05 -20.13 -15.14
N GLN A 291 -39.34 -20.80 -16.27
CA GLN A 291 -40.64 -21.43 -16.49
C GLN A 291 -40.96 -22.49 -15.43
N LEU A 292 -39.97 -23.31 -15.06
CA LEU A 292 -40.14 -24.31 -14.00
C LEU A 292 -40.31 -23.68 -12.63
N ARG A 293 -39.58 -22.61 -12.32
CA ARG A 293 -39.68 -21.88 -11.05
C ARG A 293 -41.11 -21.39 -10.80
N GLU A 294 -41.75 -20.81 -11.81
CA GLU A 294 -43.15 -20.36 -11.70
C GLU A 294 -44.12 -21.52 -11.42
N GLN A 295 -43.95 -22.65 -12.12
CA GLN A 295 -44.82 -23.82 -11.94
C GLN A 295 -44.64 -24.46 -10.56
N ILE A 296 -43.41 -24.53 -10.06
CA ILE A 296 -43.10 -25.05 -8.71
C ILE A 296 -43.70 -24.13 -7.64
N ALA A 297 -43.63 -22.81 -7.82
CA ALA A 297 -44.27 -21.85 -6.93
C ALA A 297 -45.81 -22.00 -6.92
N GLN A 298 -46.44 -22.19 -8.09
CA GLN A 298 -47.88 -22.43 -8.20
C GLN A 298 -48.31 -23.75 -7.57
N ALA A 299 -47.43 -24.75 -7.54
CA ALA A 299 -47.65 -26.00 -6.83
C ALA A 299 -47.53 -25.87 -5.29
N GLY A 300 -47.26 -24.67 -4.77
CA GLY A 300 -47.21 -24.37 -3.33
C GLY A 300 -45.83 -24.54 -2.68
N PHE A 301 -44.78 -24.73 -3.48
CA PHE A 301 -43.41 -24.80 -2.96
C PHE A 301 -42.76 -23.42 -2.89
N THR A 302 -41.93 -23.20 -1.87
CA THR A 302 -41.14 -21.97 -1.71
C THR A 302 -39.71 -22.21 -2.17
N GLU A 303 -39.19 -21.36 -3.06
CA GLU A 303 -37.80 -21.42 -3.50
C GLU A 303 -36.84 -21.05 -2.35
N ASN A 304 -35.69 -21.71 -2.30
CA ASN A 304 -34.62 -21.43 -1.36
C ASN A 304 -33.29 -21.29 -2.10
N LEU A 305 -32.43 -20.38 -1.65
CA LEU A 305 -31.09 -20.17 -2.19
C LEU A 305 -30.05 -20.80 -1.24
N ALA A 306 -29.50 -21.94 -1.66
CA ALA A 306 -28.47 -22.64 -0.88
C ALA A 306 -27.05 -22.19 -1.24
N PHE A 307 -26.13 -22.24 -0.26
CA PHE A 307 -24.70 -22.01 -0.49
C PHE A 307 -24.06 -23.14 -1.32
N THR A 308 -23.18 -22.77 -2.26
CA THR A 308 -22.66 -23.69 -3.28
C THR A 308 -21.39 -24.48 -2.91
N PRO A 309 -20.67 -24.22 -1.80
CA PRO A 309 -19.75 -25.21 -1.25
C PRO A 309 -20.33 -25.87 0.01
N PRO A 310 -21.07 -26.99 -0.10
CA PRO A 310 -21.39 -27.80 1.07
C PRO A 310 -20.14 -28.53 1.58
N SER A 311 -20.13 -28.92 2.86
CA SER A 311 -19.05 -29.74 3.37
C SER A 311 -19.09 -31.14 2.75
N ARG A 312 -17.95 -31.84 2.66
CA ARG A 312 -17.92 -33.24 2.21
C ARG A 312 -18.86 -34.13 3.04
N ASN A 313 -18.97 -33.83 4.34
CA ASN A 313 -19.87 -34.55 5.24
C ASN A 313 -21.34 -34.38 4.85
N ASP A 314 -21.74 -33.21 4.35
CA ASP A 314 -23.12 -32.92 3.95
C ASP A 314 -23.53 -33.64 2.67
N ILE A 315 -22.61 -33.80 1.72
CA ILE A 315 -22.88 -34.45 0.43
C ILE A 315 -22.68 -35.97 0.45
N ALA A 316 -21.80 -36.50 1.31
CA ALA A 316 -21.45 -37.92 1.35
C ALA A 316 -21.96 -38.62 2.62
N VAL A 317 -21.37 -38.30 3.77
CA VAL A 317 -21.58 -39.03 5.04
C VAL A 317 -23.04 -38.96 5.50
N LYS A 318 -23.65 -37.77 5.51
CA LYS A 318 -25.06 -37.60 5.90
C LYS A 318 -26.04 -38.24 4.91
N GLN A 319 -25.63 -38.48 3.67
CA GLN A 319 -26.44 -39.08 2.61
C GLN A 319 -26.19 -40.59 2.43
N ASN A 320 -25.34 -41.20 3.27
CA ASN A 320 -24.88 -42.59 3.12
C ASN A 320 -24.30 -42.88 1.72
N GLN A 321 -23.68 -41.88 1.09
CA GLN A 321 -23.03 -42.03 -0.21
C GLN A 321 -21.52 -42.10 -0.04
N ASN A 322 -20.87 -43.02 -0.76
CA ASN A 322 -19.43 -43.19 -0.77
C ASN A 322 -18.88 -42.45 -2.00
N ILE A 323 -18.54 -41.17 -1.82
CA ILE A 323 -18.07 -40.24 -2.86
C ILE A 323 -16.64 -39.78 -2.56
#